data_AF-A0A920EDB0-F1
#
_entry.id   AF-A0A920EDB0-F1
#
_cell.length_a   1.000
_cell.length_b   1.000
_cell.length_c   1.000
_cell.angle_alpha   90.00
_cell.angle_beta   90.00
_cell.angle_gamma   90.00
#
_symmetry.space_group_name_H-M   'P 1'
#
loop_
_entity.id
_entity.type
_entity.pdbx_description
1 polymer ?
#
loop_
_entity_poly.entity_id
_entity_poly.type
_entity_poly.pdbx_seq_one_letter_code
_entity_poly.pdbx_strand_id
1 'polypeptide(L)'
;MSPREIFASYDHRYDLDQSGNTEIYQRWRKLADENDALLLGEVYLRDNDPNKVSRYVASKDSLHRAFYFAPMHVPWSPEPMWDTFRDALDAAPEDLSWALSSHDDPRAPTRFGGGRGKQRALAYSVLYYFFLASIYLPRG
;
A
#
# COMPACT_ATOMS: atom_id res chain seq x y z
N MET A 1 -18.68 -13.85 -14.75
CA MET A 1 -18.11 -12.67 -14.09
C MET A 1 -18.12 -12.94 -12.59
N SER A 2 -16.95 -12.94 -11.96
CA SER A 2 -16.81 -13.10 -10.50
C SER A 2 -17.35 -11.87 -9.75
N PRO A 3 -17.71 -11.96 -8.46
CA PRO A 3 -18.10 -10.80 -7.68
C PRO A 3 -17.08 -9.65 -7.72
N ARG A 4 -15.78 -9.97 -7.76
CA ARG A 4 -14.70 -8.97 -7.86
C ARG A 4 -14.69 -8.26 -9.22
N GLU A 5 -14.95 -9.00 -10.30
CA GLU A 5 -15.08 -8.42 -11.64
C GLU A 5 -16.33 -7.55 -11.78
N ILE A 6 -17.45 -7.95 -11.16
CA ILE A 6 -18.67 -7.14 -11.12
C ILE A 6 -18.41 -5.85 -10.35
N PHE A 7 -17.83 -5.95 -9.15
CA PHE A 7 -17.46 -4.78 -8.35
C PHE A 7 -16.59 -3.82 -9.16
N ALA A 8 -15.49 -4.32 -9.73
CA ALA A 8 -14.55 -3.52 -10.52
C ALA A 8 -15.12 -2.91 -11.81
N SER A 9 -16.31 -3.34 -12.26
CA SER A 9 -16.97 -2.79 -13.44
C SER A 9 -17.70 -1.47 -13.18
N TYR A 10 -17.86 -1.06 -11.91
CA TYR A 10 -18.52 0.19 -11.54
C TYR A 10 -17.52 1.34 -11.34
N ASP A 11 -18.02 2.57 -11.51
CA ASP A 11 -17.33 3.76 -11.06
C ASP A 11 -17.70 4.05 -9.59
N HIS A 12 -16.80 3.67 -8.68
CA HIS A 12 -16.97 3.74 -7.22
C HIS A 12 -16.90 5.16 -6.66
N ARG A 13 -17.90 5.99 -6.97
CA ARG A 13 -17.92 7.41 -6.60
C ARG A 13 -18.41 7.69 -5.17
N TYR A 14 -19.31 6.84 -4.68
CA TYR A 14 -20.09 7.13 -3.46
C TYR A 14 -19.90 6.08 -2.36
N ASP A 15 -19.19 4.99 -2.66
CA ASP A 15 -19.03 3.82 -1.80
C ASP A 15 -17.60 3.66 -1.26
N LEU A 16 -16.60 4.35 -1.83
CA LEU A 16 -15.20 4.34 -1.40
C LEU A 16 -14.61 5.76 -1.31
N ASP A 17 -13.52 5.93 -0.55
CA ASP A 17 -12.67 7.15 -0.55
C ASP A 17 -13.43 8.48 -0.37
N GLN A 18 -14.32 8.55 0.61
CA GLN A 18 -15.09 9.75 0.91
C GLN A 18 -14.27 10.71 1.78
N SER A 19 -14.45 12.02 1.58
CA SER A 19 -13.69 13.06 2.29
C SER A 19 -13.79 12.96 3.81
N GLY A 20 -14.97 12.57 4.33
CA GLY A 20 -15.23 12.42 5.76
C GLY A 20 -14.51 11.24 6.46
N ASN A 21 -13.76 10.43 5.71
CA ASN A 21 -13.06 9.27 6.26
C ASN A 21 -11.93 9.70 7.22
N THR A 22 -11.24 10.80 6.92
CA THR A 22 -10.09 11.27 7.72
C THR A 22 -10.48 11.62 9.15
N GLU A 23 -11.66 12.19 9.34
CA GLU A 23 -12.23 12.58 10.64
C GLU A 23 -12.55 11.35 11.50
N ILE A 24 -12.87 10.22 10.89
CA ILE A 24 -13.03 8.94 11.60
C ILE A 24 -11.67 8.50 12.15
N TYR A 25 -10.64 8.49 11.30
CA TYR A 25 -9.29 8.10 11.71
C TYR A 25 -8.70 9.06 12.72
N GLN A 26 -9.04 10.35 12.69
CA GLN A 26 -8.64 11.30 13.74
C GLN A 26 -9.20 10.93 15.11
N ARG A 27 -10.44 10.45 15.18
CA ARG A 27 -11.01 9.96 16.44
C ARG A 27 -10.32 8.68 16.89
N TRP A 28 -9.98 7.78 15.98
CA TRP A 28 -9.24 6.56 16.30
C TRP A 28 -7.80 6.87 16.73
N ARG A 29 -7.18 7.88 16.14
CA ARG A 29 -5.81 8.30 16.44
C ARG A 29 -5.64 8.68 17.90
N LYS A 30 -6.58 9.47 18.43
CA LYS A 30 -6.62 9.83 19.87
C LYS A 30 -6.57 8.60 20.77
N LEU A 31 -7.38 7.57 20.46
CA LEU A 31 -7.40 6.33 21.22
C LEU A 31 -6.10 5.54 21.07
N ALA A 32 -5.52 5.51 19.87
CA ALA A 32 -4.26 4.82 19.61
C ALA A 32 -3.10 5.48 20.37
N ASP A 33 -3.03 6.81 20.36
CA ASP A 33 -2.01 7.59 21.06
C ASP A 33 -2.07 7.36 22.58
N GLU A 34 -3.27 7.24 23.17
CA GLU A 34 -3.46 6.93 24.60
C GLU A 34 -2.95 5.53 24.99
N ASN A 35 -2.80 4.62 24.02
CA ASN A 35 -2.42 3.22 24.24
C ASN A 35 -1.03 2.89 23.67
N ASP A 36 -0.24 3.89 23.28
CA ASP A 36 1.07 3.70 22.59
C ASP A 36 0.95 2.73 21.39
N ALA A 37 -0.13 2.89 20.61
CA ALA A 37 -0.49 2.00 19.52
C ALA A 37 -0.35 2.68 18.15
N LEU A 38 0.00 1.89 17.12
CA LEU A 38 0.14 2.36 15.75
C LEU A 38 -1.12 2.06 14.93
N LEU A 39 -1.63 3.07 14.22
CA LEU A 39 -2.64 2.89 13.17
C LEU A 39 -1.97 2.80 11.80
N LEU A 40 -1.93 1.57 11.26
CA LEU A 40 -1.49 1.28 9.90
C LEU A 40 -2.71 0.91 9.05
N GLY A 41 -3.10 1.79 8.13
CA GLY A 41 -4.26 1.57 7.27
C GLY A 41 -3.93 0.74 6.04
N GLU A 42 -4.79 -0.24 5.76
CA GLU A 42 -4.88 -0.87 4.45
C GLU A 42 -5.70 0.03 3.51
N VAL A 43 -5.04 0.99 2.86
CA VAL A 43 -5.71 1.96 1.98
C VAL A 43 -5.61 1.47 0.54
N TYR A 44 -6.59 0.66 0.13
CA TYR A 44 -6.62 0.07 -1.20
C TYR A 44 -7.51 0.89 -2.16
N LEU A 45 -6.89 1.78 -2.94
CA LEU A 45 -7.58 2.60 -3.94
C LEU A 45 -7.38 2.02 -5.34
N ARG A 46 -8.45 1.98 -6.14
CA ARG A 46 -8.46 1.31 -7.46
C ARG A 46 -7.49 1.92 -8.46
N ASP A 47 -7.29 3.23 -8.41
CA ASP A 47 -6.35 3.96 -9.28
C ASP A 47 -4.90 3.91 -8.78
N ASN A 48 -4.66 3.41 -7.56
CA ASN A 48 -3.36 3.42 -6.89
C ASN A 48 -2.68 4.80 -6.94
N ASP A 49 -3.46 5.89 -6.89
CA ASP A 49 -2.93 7.25 -6.88
C ASP A 49 -2.30 7.55 -5.51
N PRO A 50 -0.98 7.74 -5.42
CA PRO A 50 -0.29 7.95 -4.15
C PRO A 50 -0.72 9.25 -3.46
N ASN A 51 -1.17 10.27 -4.21
CA ASN A 51 -1.69 11.51 -3.63
C ASN A 51 -3.04 11.31 -2.93
N LYS A 52 -3.85 10.35 -3.39
CA LYS A 52 -5.09 10.01 -2.70
C LYS A 52 -4.82 9.23 -1.42
N VAL A 53 -3.89 8.29 -1.47
CA VAL A 53 -3.46 7.52 -0.30
C VAL A 53 -2.82 8.42 0.75
N SER A 54 -1.99 9.40 0.34
CA SER A 54 -1.31 10.31 1.26
C SER A 54 -2.26 11.18 2.08
N ARG A 55 -3.48 11.46 1.61
CA ARG A 55 -4.50 12.20 2.39
C ARG A 55 -4.81 11.56 3.74
N TYR A 56 -4.69 10.23 3.82
CA TYR A 56 -4.99 9.48 5.04
C TYR A 56 -3.92 9.61 6.13
N VAL A 57 -2.76 10.21 5.80
CA VAL A 57 -1.62 10.43 6.71
C VAL A 57 -1.17 11.89 6.75
N ALA A 58 -1.59 12.72 5.78
CA ALA A 58 -1.11 14.08 5.58
C ALA A 58 -1.29 15.01 6.79
N SER A 59 -2.42 14.88 7.50
CA SER A 59 -2.75 15.73 8.65
C SER A 59 -1.94 15.41 9.91
N LYS A 60 -1.20 14.28 9.92
CA LYS A 60 -0.44 13.73 11.06
C LYS A 60 -1.27 13.36 12.30
N ASP A 61 -2.56 13.65 12.30
CA ASP A 61 -3.52 13.34 13.36
C ASP A 61 -4.56 12.30 12.95
N SER A 62 -4.46 11.71 11.76
CA SER A 62 -5.30 10.61 11.27
C SER A 62 -4.53 9.28 11.36
N LEU A 63 -4.29 8.57 10.25
CA LEU A 63 -3.46 7.36 10.32
C LEU A 63 -2.00 7.72 10.60
N HIS A 64 -1.28 6.81 11.27
CA HIS A 64 0.17 6.96 11.42
C HIS A 64 0.89 6.61 10.13
N ARG A 65 0.40 5.56 9.45
CA ARG A 65 0.95 5.02 8.22
C ARG A 65 -0.17 4.45 7.36
N ALA A 66 0.04 4.42 6.05
CA ALA A 66 -0.87 3.77 5.11
C ALA A 66 -0.10 2.85 4.16
N PHE A 67 -0.63 1.65 3.90
CA PHE A 67 -0.10 0.80 2.85
C PHE A 67 -0.37 1.40 1.48
N TYR A 68 0.69 1.52 0.68
CA TYR A 68 0.67 1.80 -0.73
C TYR A 68 1.00 0.51 -1.50
N PHE A 69 0.02 -0.01 -2.24
CA PHE A 69 0.10 -1.34 -2.86
C PHE A 69 0.65 -1.34 -4.29
N ALA A 70 0.82 -0.19 -4.95
CA ALA A 70 1.32 -0.17 -6.33
C ALA A 70 2.64 -0.93 -6.52
N PRO A 71 3.65 -0.81 -5.63
CA PRO A 71 4.89 -1.59 -5.73
C PRO A 71 4.68 -3.12 -5.70
N MET A 72 3.56 -3.61 -5.15
CA MET A 72 3.24 -5.05 -5.10
C MET A 72 2.79 -5.61 -6.46
N HIS A 73 2.23 -4.75 -7.33
CA HIS A 73 1.57 -5.11 -8.58
C HIS A 73 2.40 -4.80 -9.84
N VAL A 74 3.60 -4.24 -9.69
CA VAL A 74 4.49 -3.94 -10.83
C VAL A 74 5.06 -5.20 -11.49
N PRO A 75 5.29 -5.17 -12.81
CA PRO A 75 6.02 -6.24 -13.49
C PRO A 75 7.48 -6.31 -13.01
N TRP A 76 8.17 -7.43 -13.28
CA TRP A 76 9.62 -7.53 -13.08
C TRP A 76 10.37 -6.67 -14.11
N SER A 77 10.41 -5.35 -13.90
CA SER A 77 11.11 -4.36 -14.71
C SER A 77 11.61 -3.21 -13.83
N PRO A 78 12.89 -2.78 -13.95
CA PRO A 78 13.47 -1.76 -13.07
C PRO A 78 12.73 -0.42 -13.07
N GLU A 79 12.28 0.04 -14.24
CA GLU A 79 11.68 1.37 -14.41
C GLU A 79 10.30 1.48 -13.73
N PRO A 80 9.30 0.62 -14.03
CA PRO A 80 8.03 0.61 -13.30
C PRO A 80 8.17 0.38 -11.80
N MET A 81 9.15 -0.42 -11.38
CA MET A 81 9.46 -0.61 -9.96
C MET A 81 9.88 0.70 -9.31
N TRP A 82 10.89 1.36 -9.88
CA TRP A 82 11.41 2.62 -9.35
C TRP A 82 10.35 3.72 -9.35
N ASP A 83 9.56 3.84 -10.42
CA ASP A 83 8.51 4.86 -10.51
C ASP A 83 7.51 4.76 -9.35
N THR A 84 7.05 3.56 -8.99
CA THR A 84 6.12 3.42 -7.86
C THR A 84 6.71 3.85 -6.52
N PHE A 85 8.02 3.66 -6.29
CA PHE A 85 8.68 4.17 -5.09
C PHE A 85 8.86 5.69 -5.14
N ARG A 86 9.28 6.24 -6.29
CA ARG A 86 9.43 7.69 -6.46
C ARG A 86 8.10 8.38 -6.21
N ASP A 87 7.02 7.92 -6.82
CA ASP A 87 5.71 8.54 -6.71
C ASP A 87 5.16 8.46 -5.27
N ALA A 88 5.46 7.38 -4.53
CA ALA A 88 5.15 7.26 -3.11
C ALA A 88 5.96 8.24 -2.25
N LEU A 89 7.27 8.36 -2.51
CA LEU A 89 8.17 9.27 -1.79
C LEU A 89 7.80 10.74 -2.02
N ASP A 90 7.41 11.09 -3.25
CA ASP A 90 6.95 12.44 -3.60
C ASP A 90 5.62 12.77 -2.89
N ALA A 91 4.73 11.80 -2.72
CA ALA A 91 3.41 12.00 -2.10
C ALA A 91 3.44 12.04 -0.56
N ALA A 92 4.14 11.11 0.09
CA ALA A 92 4.41 11.18 1.53
C ALA A 92 5.70 10.40 1.86
N PRO A 93 6.84 11.08 2.01
CA PRO A 93 8.18 10.46 2.03
C PRO A 93 8.39 9.51 3.18
N GLU A 94 7.70 9.73 4.30
CA GLU A 94 7.88 8.94 5.50
C GLU A 94 6.68 8.08 5.83
N ASP A 95 5.46 8.37 5.37
CA ASP A 95 4.25 7.77 5.95
C ASP A 95 3.58 6.68 5.11
N LEU A 96 4.01 6.49 3.87
CA LEU A 96 3.56 5.37 3.06
C LEU A 96 4.42 4.14 3.32
N SER A 97 3.78 3.03 3.70
CA SER A 97 4.39 1.71 3.85
C SER A 97 4.09 0.86 2.62
N TRP A 98 4.88 -0.17 2.35
CA TRP A 98 4.64 -1.08 1.22
C TRP A 98 4.74 -2.53 1.64
N ALA A 99 4.02 -3.40 0.92
CA ALA A 99 4.01 -4.84 1.14
C ALA A 99 4.53 -5.57 -0.09
N LEU A 100 5.40 -6.56 0.12
CA LEU A 100 5.86 -7.43 -0.96
C LEU A 100 4.78 -8.47 -1.30
N SER A 101 3.94 -8.83 -0.34
CA SER A 101 2.85 -9.77 -0.53
C SER A 101 1.77 -9.53 0.51
N SER A 102 0.52 -9.69 0.09
CA SER A 102 -0.66 -9.71 0.93
C SER A 102 -1.22 -11.14 0.99
N HIS A 103 -2.39 -11.28 1.62
CA HIS A 103 -3.19 -12.50 1.60
C HIS A 103 -4.19 -12.50 0.43
N ASP A 104 -4.38 -11.35 -0.23
CA ASP A 104 -5.36 -11.15 -1.32
C ASP A 104 -4.81 -11.43 -2.72
N ASP A 105 -3.49 -11.57 -2.84
CA ASP A 105 -2.78 -11.75 -4.09
C ASP A 105 -1.86 -12.99 -4.08
N PRO A 106 -1.60 -13.61 -5.25
CA PRO A 106 -0.58 -14.64 -5.37
C PRO A 106 0.75 -14.17 -4.79
N ARG A 107 1.51 -15.05 -4.12
CA ARG A 107 2.80 -14.69 -3.52
C ARG A 107 3.78 -14.11 -4.55
N ALA A 108 4.67 -13.21 -4.12
CA ALA A 108 5.65 -12.54 -5.00
C ALA A 108 6.47 -13.48 -5.91
N PRO A 109 6.94 -14.68 -5.47
CA PRO A 109 7.63 -15.61 -6.36
C PRO A 109 6.77 -16.04 -7.56
N THR A 110 5.46 -16.25 -7.36
CA THR A 110 4.54 -16.60 -8.43
C THR A 110 4.29 -15.40 -9.35
N ARG A 111 4.07 -14.19 -8.79
CA ARG A 111 3.85 -12.97 -9.59
C ARG A 111 5.04 -12.62 -10.48
N PHE A 112 6.27 -12.75 -9.96
CA PHE A 112 7.48 -12.46 -10.73
C PHE A 112 7.86 -13.58 -11.71
N GLY A 113 7.44 -14.82 -11.46
CA GLY A 113 7.48 -15.92 -12.42
C GLY A 113 8.83 -16.20 -13.12
N GLY A 114 8.76 -16.76 -14.33
CA GLY A 114 9.90 -16.95 -15.24
C GLY A 114 10.99 -17.91 -14.74
N GLY A 115 10.65 -18.89 -13.89
CA GLY A 115 11.60 -19.85 -13.32
C GLY A 115 12.59 -19.26 -12.30
N ARG A 116 12.55 -17.94 -12.09
CA ARG A 116 13.44 -17.18 -11.18
C ARG A 116 12.68 -16.37 -10.14
N GLY A 117 11.39 -16.65 -9.96
CA GLY A 117 10.48 -15.90 -9.11
C GLY A 117 10.98 -15.72 -7.68
N LYS A 118 11.57 -16.77 -7.09
CA LYS A 118 12.16 -16.69 -5.73
C LYS A 118 13.34 -15.72 -5.68
N GLN A 119 14.27 -15.79 -6.63
CA GLN A 119 15.42 -14.89 -6.70
C GLN A 119 14.98 -13.44 -6.95
N ARG A 120 13.96 -13.24 -7.80
CA ARG A 120 13.35 -11.94 -8.07
C ARG A 120 12.68 -11.34 -6.83
N ALA A 121 11.89 -12.14 -6.11
CA ALA A 121 11.25 -11.72 -4.88
C ALA A 121 12.28 -11.31 -3.81
N LEU A 122 13.36 -12.08 -3.65
CA LEU A 122 14.45 -11.75 -2.73
C LEU A 122 15.18 -10.45 -3.13
N ALA A 123 15.47 -10.28 -4.42
CA ALA A 123 16.08 -9.04 -4.92
C ALA A 123 15.18 -7.82 -4.71
N TYR A 124 13.87 -7.98 -4.89
CA TYR A 124 12.92 -6.90 -4.64
C TYR A 124 12.73 -6.61 -3.14
N SER A 125 12.78 -7.63 -2.28
CA SER A 125 12.84 -7.42 -0.82
C SER A 125 14.03 -6.55 -0.41
N VAL A 126 15.19 -6.73 -1.04
CA VAL A 126 16.36 -5.88 -0.76
C VAL A 126 16.06 -4.41 -1.04
N LEU A 127 15.39 -4.09 -2.15
CA LEU A 127 14.95 -2.72 -2.44
C LEU A 127 14.02 -2.18 -1.35
N TYR A 128 13.08 -2.99 -0.86
CA TYR A 128 12.15 -2.61 0.21
C TYR A 128 12.89 -2.24 1.51
N TYR A 129 14.05 -2.86 1.80
CA TYR A 129 14.88 -2.56 2.98
C TYR A 129 15.64 -1.24 2.88
N PHE A 130 15.86 -0.71 1.68
CA PHE A 130 16.57 0.56 1.50
C PHE A 130 15.68 1.79 1.61
N PHE A 131 14.38 1.62 1.44
CA PHE A 131 13.43 2.70 1.67
C PHE A 131 12.93 2.63 3.12
N LEU A 132 13.00 3.75 3.82
CA LEU A 132 12.63 3.89 5.23
C LEU A 132 11.11 3.97 5.38
N ALA A 133 10.40 2.87 5.07
CA ALA A 133 9.05 2.67 5.57
C ALA A 133 8.81 1.19 5.88
N SER A 134 8.04 0.96 6.95
CA SER A 134 7.84 -0.33 7.60
C SER A 134 7.50 -1.44 6.60
N ILE A 135 8.36 -2.45 6.55
CA ILE A 135 8.21 -3.60 5.66
C ILE A 135 7.29 -4.62 6.30
N TYR A 136 6.21 -4.97 5.61
CA TYR A 136 5.41 -6.13 5.96
C TYR A 136 5.83 -7.35 5.12
N LEU A 137 6.39 -8.36 5.79
CA LEU A 137 6.69 -9.67 5.21
C LEU A 137 5.71 -10.71 5.79
N PRO A 138 4.80 -11.28 4.99
CA PRO A 138 4.01 -12.40 5.48
C PRO A 138 4.93 -13.62 5.73
N ARG A 139 4.58 -14.45 6.71
CA ARG A 139 5.23 -15.75 6.88
C ARG A 139 5.03 -16.59 5.61
N GLY A 140 6.11 -17.23 5.16
CA GLY A 140 6.28 -17.94 3.89
C GLY A 140 5.04 -18.66 3.39
#